data_AF-A0A7J4B2T5-F1
#
_entry.id   AF-A0A7J4B2T5-F1
#
_cell.length_a   1.000
_cell.length_b   1.000
_cell.length_c   1.000
_cell.angle_alpha   90.00
_cell.angle_beta   90.00
_cell.angle_gamma   90.00
#
_symmetry.space_group_name_H-M   'P 1'
#
loop_
_entity.id
_entity.type
_entity.pdbx_description
1 polymer ?
#
loop_
_entity_poly.entity_id
_entity_poly.type
_entity_poly.pdbx_seq_one_letter_code
_entity_poly.pdbx_strand_id
1 'polypeptide(L)'
;MRIAILGDFHFGYDRFYDDSFVQAEAALSKAQEEADLILIAGDIFDARVPKQEVIARALELFTKLHKKVIAIPGTHERRPHGFVNPVDILVKAEVVENCHARSVIFEKDGERVAVYGLAGVPEEYAKVALERLAPKPVEGAFNIFMFHQNLKEVMPVVEHGLTMDDLPAGFDLYIDGHIHSKCELEKGGKKLLIPGSTVITQVRKEEKVKGFYVYDTKQRVQTYIAIQTRPFISISLKLNPGASLKEQVAVQLSSLDFSKKPIVRFDIDANGTSLDQAEINNLKASYSELCHLFINVDGEEREEAFANLEEVAMTNVSIRERGLLILKKVAQNRNLKIEDVEEAFEMACDAEGRELSDYFIKIASKR
;
A
#
# COMPACT_ATOMS: atom_id res chain seq x y z
N MET A 1 -26.45 0.05 11.90
CA MET A 1 -25.90 0.72 10.70
C MET A 1 -24.96 -0.27 10.02
N ARG A 2 -24.93 -0.33 8.69
CA ARG A 2 -23.95 -1.16 7.96
C ARG A 2 -22.81 -0.29 7.45
N ILE A 3 -21.57 -0.71 7.65
CA ILE A 3 -20.37 0.04 7.29
C ILE A 3 -19.52 -0.80 6.35
N ALA A 4 -19.22 -0.30 5.15
CA ALA A 4 -18.25 -0.92 4.25
C ALA A 4 -16.84 -0.43 4.61
N ILE A 5 -15.89 -1.36 4.67
CA ILE A 5 -14.51 -1.13 5.09
C ILE A 5 -13.60 -1.61 3.96
N LEU A 6 -12.97 -0.66 3.28
CA LEU A 6 -12.08 -0.87 2.15
C LEU A 6 -10.71 -0.23 2.45
N GLY A 7 -9.72 -0.49 1.60
CA GLY A 7 -8.39 0.10 1.67
C GLY A 7 -7.56 -0.28 0.45
N ASP A 8 -6.39 0.36 0.33
CA ASP A 8 -5.28 -0.09 -0.51
C ASP A 8 -5.72 -0.33 -1.96
N PHE A 9 -6.31 0.72 -2.55
CA PHE A 9 -6.75 0.72 -3.95
C PHE A 9 -5.57 0.85 -4.91
N HIS A 10 -4.52 1.56 -4.49
CA HIS A 10 -3.34 1.85 -5.30
C HIS A 10 -3.71 2.39 -6.70
N PHE A 11 -4.58 3.40 -6.77
CA PHE A 11 -4.91 4.02 -8.05
C PHE A 11 -3.64 4.50 -8.75
N GLY A 12 -3.49 4.03 -9.99
CA GLY A 12 -2.31 4.31 -10.79
C GLY A 12 -1.16 3.33 -10.61
N TYR A 13 -1.37 2.17 -9.98
CA TYR A 13 -0.35 1.13 -9.81
C TYR A 13 0.23 0.68 -11.15
N ASP A 14 1.50 0.97 -11.43
CA ASP A 14 2.10 0.83 -12.77
C ASP A 14 1.95 -0.58 -13.37
N ARG A 15 2.12 -1.64 -12.55
CA ARG A 15 2.08 -3.04 -13.02
C ARG A 15 0.68 -3.45 -13.50
N PHE A 16 -0.36 -3.00 -12.80
CA PHE A 16 -1.76 -3.34 -13.09
C PHE A 16 -2.61 -2.07 -13.05
N TYR A 17 -2.23 -1.11 -13.90
CA TYR A 17 -2.78 0.25 -13.88
C TYR A 17 -4.30 0.26 -13.98
N ASP A 18 -4.88 -0.38 -15.00
CA ASP A 18 -6.32 -0.41 -15.17
C ASP A 18 -7.05 -1.27 -14.12
N ASP A 19 -6.40 -2.33 -13.63
CA ASP A 19 -6.98 -3.17 -12.58
C ASP A 19 -7.22 -2.39 -11.30
N SER A 20 -6.30 -1.49 -10.92
CA SER A 20 -6.47 -0.63 -9.73
C SER A 20 -7.78 0.16 -9.79
N PHE A 21 -8.18 0.62 -10.98
CA PHE A 21 -9.44 1.34 -11.17
C PHE A 21 -10.65 0.42 -11.27
N VAL A 22 -10.60 -0.60 -12.14
CA VAL A 22 -11.74 -1.49 -12.40
C VAL A 22 -12.13 -2.27 -11.14
N GLN A 23 -11.14 -2.76 -10.38
CA GLN A 23 -11.39 -3.58 -9.19
C GLN A 23 -11.87 -2.71 -8.02
N ALA A 24 -11.32 -1.51 -7.85
CA ALA A 24 -11.84 -0.55 -6.88
C ALA A 24 -13.24 -0.03 -7.24
N GLU A 25 -13.56 0.22 -8.51
CA GLU A 25 -14.92 0.59 -8.94
C GLU A 25 -15.92 -0.51 -8.62
N ALA A 26 -15.58 -1.77 -8.90
CA ALA A 26 -16.42 -2.91 -8.54
C ALA A 26 -16.62 -3.04 -7.02
N ALA A 27 -15.57 -2.77 -6.22
CA ALA A 27 -15.66 -2.77 -4.76
C ALA A 27 -16.54 -1.63 -4.24
N LEU A 28 -16.30 -0.40 -4.70
CA LEU A 28 -17.03 0.80 -4.29
C LEU A 28 -18.51 0.74 -4.68
N SER A 29 -18.83 0.25 -5.88
CA SER A 29 -20.23 0.08 -6.32
C SER A 29 -20.98 -0.88 -5.41
N LYS A 30 -20.39 -2.05 -5.11
CA LYS A 30 -21.01 -3.01 -4.18
C LYS A 30 -21.07 -2.46 -2.75
N ALA A 31 -20.04 -1.73 -2.31
CA ALA A 31 -19.99 -1.15 -0.97
C ALA A 31 -21.14 -0.17 -0.72
N GLN A 32 -21.47 0.71 -1.68
CA GLN A 32 -22.58 1.64 -1.52
C GLN A 32 -23.97 0.97 -1.58
N GLU A 33 -24.08 -0.20 -2.22
CA GLU A 33 -25.30 -1.01 -2.22
C GLU A 33 -25.53 -1.71 -0.87
N GLU A 34 -24.45 -2.14 -0.23
CA GLU A 34 -24.48 -2.98 0.98
C GLU A 34 -24.36 -2.20 2.30
N ALA A 35 -23.93 -0.94 2.27
CA ALA A 35 -23.62 -0.15 3.45
C ALA A 35 -24.18 1.28 3.43
N ASP A 36 -24.32 1.84 4.63
CA ASP A 36 -24.78 3.21 4.87
C ASP A 36 -23.61 4.21 4.87
N LEU A 37 -22.42 3.73 5.25
CA LEU A 37 -21.17 4.48 5.41
C LEU A 37 -20.03 3.68 4.77
N ILE A 38 -19.13 4.37 4.08
CA ILE A 38 -17.93 3.78 3.47
C ILE A 38 -16.69 4.31 4.19
N LEU A 39 -15.84 3.41 4.65
CA LEU A 39 -14.54 3.70 5.25
C LEU A 39 -13.42 3.24 4.32
N ILE A 40 -12.40 4.07 4.15
CA ILE A 40 -11.20 3.75 3.36
C ILE A 40 -9.95 3.93 4.22
N ALA A 41 -9.29 2.82 4.53
CA ALA A 41 -8.16 2.74 5.43
C ALA A 41 -6.80 3.04 4.76
N GLY A 42 -6.72 4.05 3.88
CA GLY A 42 -5.46 4.49 3.27
C GLY A 42 -5.10 3.84 1.94
N ASP A 43 -3.98 4.30 1.38
CA ASP A 43 -3.40 3.94 0.09
C ASP A 43 -4.45 3.93 -1.05
N ILE A 44 -5.18 5.04 -1.15
CA ILE A 44 -6.10 5.30 -2.26
C ILE A 44 -5.28 5.44 -3.56
N PHE A 45 -4.15 6.13 -3.51
CA PHE A 45 -3.24 6.32 -4.63
C PHE A 45 -1.92 5.58 -4.43
N ASP A 46 -1.40 4.99 -5.51
CA ASP A 46 -0.11 4.28 -5.48
C ASP A 46 1.10 5.22 -5.43
N ALA A 47 0.95 6.46 -5.89
CA ALA A 47 2.05 7.41 -5.95
C ALA A 47 1.84 8.58 -4.98
N ARG A 48 2.93 9.00 -4.33
CA ARG A 48 2.95 10.22 -3.50
C ARG A 48 2.47 11.47 -4.24
N VAL A 49 2.77 11.52 -5.55
CA VAL A 49 2.32 12.55 -6.48
C VAL A 49 1.73 11.84 -7.69
N PRO A 50 0.43 11.50 -7.66
CA PRO A 50 -0.22 10.82 -8.76
C PRO A 50 -0.27 11.70 -10.00
N LYS A 51 -0.27 11.08 -11.19
CA LYS A 51 -0.48 11.77 -12.46
C LYS A 51 -1.87 12.41 -12.48
N GLN A 52 -2.04 13.49 -13.26
CA GLN A 52 -3.33 14.19 -13.34
C GLN A 52 -4.45 13.26 -13.84
N GLU A 53 -4.12 12.36 -14.77
CA GLU A 53 -5.03 11.34 -15.29
C GLU A 53 -5.50 10.35 -14.21
N VAL A 54 -4.61 10.00 -13.27
CA VAL A 54 -4.94 9.12 -12.13
C VAL A 54 -5.93 9.82 -11.19
N ILE A 55 -5.67 11.09 -10.87
CA ILE A 55 -6.55 11.89 -10.01
C ILE A 55 -7.92 12.06 -10.67
N ALA A 56 -7.96 12.38 -11.96
CA ALA A 56 -9.20 12.56 -12.72
C ALA A 56 -10.06 11.29 -12.72
N ARG A 57 -9.45 10.12 -12.99
CA ARG A 57 -10.14 8.83 -12.93
C ARG A 57 -10.64 8.50 -11.52
N ALA A 58 -9.83 8.74 -10.49
CA ALA A 58 -10.24 8.51 -9.11
C ALA A 58 -11.45 9.40 -8.75
N LEU A 59 -11.40 10.69 -9.07
CA LEU A 59 -12.53 11.62 -8.87
C LEU A 59 -13.79 11.13 -9.59
N GLU A 60 -13.68 10.66 -10.84
CA GLU A 60 -14.83 10.11 -11.56
C GLU A 60 -15.48 8.96 -10.78
N LEU A 61 -14.69 8.03 -10.22
CA LEU A 61 -15.22 6.94 -9.40
C LEU A 61 -15.89 7.44 -8.12
N PHE A 62 -15.25 8.35 -7.39
CA PHE A 62 -15.78 8.87 -6.12
C PHE A 62 -17.05 9.73 -6.32
N THR A 63 -17.16 10.48 -7.41
CA THR A 63 -18.36 11.28 -7.72
C THR A 63 -19.60 10.43 -8.03
N LYS A 64 -19.42 9.15 -8.37
CA LYS A 64 -20.53 8.19 -8.56
C LYS A 64 -21.11 7.68 -7.24
N LEU A 65 -20.46 7.95 -6.10
CA LEU A 65 -20.89 7.47 -4.79
C LEU A 65 -21.92 8.42 -4.17
N HIS A 66 -22.98 7.84 -3.60
CA HIS A 66 -24.03 8.60 -2.91
C HIS A 66 -24.05 8.37 -1.39
N LYS A 67 -23.10 7.57 -0.87
CA LYS A 67 -22.89 7.36 0.56
C LYS A 67 -21.76 8.25 1.06
N LYS A 68 -21.78 8.60 2.35
CA LYS A 68 -20.66 9.29 2.97
C LYS A 68 -19.43 8.40 2.92
N VAL A 69 -18.30 8.97 2.51
CA VAL A 69 -16.99 8.30 2.50
C VAL A 69 -16.09 8.99 3.52
N ILE A 70 -15.54 8.21 4.45
CA ILE A 70 -14.53 8.68 5.40
C ILE A 70 -13.23 7.94 5.10
N ALA A 71 -12.12 8.67 5.01
CA ALA A 71 -10.83 8.09 4.70
C ALA A 71 -9.70 8.64 5.57
N ILE A 72 -8.57 7.94 5.54
CA ILE A 72 -7.26 8.46 5.94
C ILE A 72 -6.29 8.32 4.76
N PRO A 73 -5.25 9.15 4.67
CA PRO A 73 -4.10 8.87 3.80
C PRO A 73 -3.29 7.68 4.33
N GLY A 74 -2.77 6.84 3.44
CA GLY A 74 -1.87 5.73 3.76
C GLY A 74 -0.39 6.11 3.67
N THR A 75 0.47 5.11 3.42
CA THR A 75 1.93 5.28 3.36
C THR A 75 2.41 5.86 2.04
N HIS A 76 1.79 5.47 0.92
CA HIS A 76 2.16 5.93 -0.42
C HIS A 76 1.90 7.43 -0.57
N GLU A 77 0.88 7.93 0.12
CA GLU A 77 0.41 9.31 0.02
C GLU A 77 1.06 10.25 1.05
N ARG A 78 2.01 9.77 1.87
CA ARG A 78 2.68 10.58 2.91
C ARG A 78 3.30 11.85 2.33
N ARG A 79 2.96 12.99 2.94
CA ARG A 79 3.51 14.31 2.58
C ARG A 79 4.03 15.06 3.80
N PRO A 80 5.13 15.84 3.64
CA PRO A 80 5.51 16.83 4.64
C PRO A 80 4.41 17.88 4.82
N HIS A 81 4.40 18.51 6.00
CA HIS A 81 3.49 19.60 6.28
C HIS A 81 3.60 20.73 5.24
N GLY A 82 2.47 21.34 4.88
CA GLY A 82 2.38 22.43 3.90
C GLY A 82 2.26 21.97 2.44
N PHE A 83 2.47 20.69 2.15
CA PHE A 83 2.20 20.13 0.83
C PHE A 83 0.79 19.55 0.74
N VAL A 84 0.15 19.72 -0.41
CA VAL A 84 -1.16 19.11 -0.68
C VAL A 84 -1.00 17.59 -0.78
N ASN A 85 -1.74 16.85 0.05
CA ASN A 85 -1.87 15.40 -0.08
C ASN A 85 -2.85 15.09 -1.24
N PRO A 86 -2.60 14.08 -2.10
CA PRO A 86 -3.55 13.72 -3.14
C PRO A 86 -4.96 13.37 -2.61
N VAL A 87 -5.08 12.81 -1.40
CA VAL A 87 -6.38 12.58 -0.75
C VAL A 87 -7.08 13.91 -0.43
N ASP A 88 -6.35 14.99 -0.13
CA ASP A 88 -6.95 16.30 0.13
C ASP A 88 -7.65 16.87 -1.13
N ILE A 89 -7.29 16.41 -2.32
CA ILE A 89 -7.98 16.79 -3.56
C ILE A 89 -9.40 16.21 -3.55
N LEU A 90 -9.56 14.95 -3.13
CA LEU A 90 -10.86 14.31 -2.96
C LEU A 90 -11.68 15.01 -1.86
N VAL A 91 -11.01 15.45 -0.79
CA VAL A 91 -11.66 16.22 0.29
C VAL A 91 -12.15 17.58 -0.19
N LYS A 92 -11.33 18.31 -0.94
CA LYS A 92 -11.72 19.61 -1.53
C LYS A 92 -12.82 19.49 -2.57
N ALA A 93 -12.95 18.33 -3.21
CA ALA A 93 -14.05 18.01 -4.11
C ALA A 93 -15.32 17.52 -3.37
N GLU A 94 -15.29 17.48 -2.03
CA GLU A 94 -16.41 17.09 -1.17
C GLU A 94 -16.92 15.65 -1.38
N VAL A 95 -16.11 14.79 -2.00
CA VAL A 95 -16.45 13.37 -2.23
C VAL A 95 -15.90 12.43 -1.15
N VAL A 96 -14.96 12.92 -0.33
CA VAL A 96 -14.34 12.18 0.78
C VAL A 96 -14.18 13.11 1.98
N GLU A 97 -14.41 12.62 3.20
CA GLU A 97 -14.05 13.33 4.42
C GLU A 97 -12.83 12.67 5.09
N ASN A 98 -11.73 13.42 5.28
CA ASN A 98 -10.51 12.89 5.90
C ASN A 98 -10.60 12.92 7.45
N CYS A 99 -10.45 11.79 8.12
CA CYS A 99 -10.48 11.69 9.60
C CYS A 99 -9.11 11.58 10.28
N HIS A 100 -8.00 11.90 9.60
CA HIS A 100 -6.69 11.91 10.24
C HIS A 100 -6.64 12.88 11.44
N ALA A 101 -6.17 12.38 12.59
CA ALA A 101 -5.95 13.11 13.83
C ALA A 101 -7.22 13.79 14.41
N ARG A 102 -8.41 13.33 14.00
CA ARG A 102 -9.70 13.84 14.48
C ARG A 102 -10.79 12.79 14.42
N SER A 103 -11.87 12.99 15.16
CA SER A 103 -13.08 12.18 15.02
C SER A 103 -14.02 12.76 13.96
N VAL A 104 -14.50 11.93 13.04
CA VAL A 104 -15.63 12.24 12.16
C VAL A 104 -16.83 11.44 12.63
N ILE A 105 -17.97 12.13 12.81
CA ILE A 105 -19.22 11.50 13.25
C ILE A 105 -20.16 11.38 12.06
N PHE A 106 -20.81 10.22 11.97
CA PHE A 106 -21.90 9.95 11.04
C PHE A 106 -23.10 9.44 11.83
N GLU A 107 -24.26 10.03 11.58
CA GLU A 107 -25.51 9.69 12.24
C GLU A 107 -26.55 9.29 11.21
N LYS A 108 -27.25 8.18 11.48
CA LYS A 108 -28.37 7.71 10.67
C LYS A 108 -29.38 7.02 11.59
N ASP A 109 -30.66 7.38 11.45
CA ASP A 109 -31.78 6.76 12.18
C ASP A 109 -31.56 6.72 13.71
N GLY A 110 -30.96 7.79 14.27
CA GLY A 110 -30.65 7.93 15.70
C GLY A 110 -29.45 7.11 16.19
N GLU A 111 -28.78 6.36 15.31
CA GLU A 111 -27.54 5.67 15.60
C GLU A 111 -26.32 6.49 15.14
N ARG A 112 -25.32 6.63 16.01
CA ARG A 112 -24.09 7.39 15.72
C ARG A 112 -22.88 6.47 15.63
N VAL A 113 -22.06 6.69 14.59
CA VAL A 113 -20.73 6.10 14.42
C VAL A 113 -19.70 7.21 14.47
N ALA A 114 -18.65 7.04 15.25
CA ALA A 114 -17.52 7.97 15.32
C ALA A 114 -16.24 7.27 14.85
N VAL A 115 -15.53 7.87 13.91
CA VAL A 115 -14.30 7.33 13.32
C VAL A 115 -13.15 8.27 13.64
N TYR A 116 -12.17 7.79 14.41
CA TYR A 116 -10.91 8.50 14.63
C TYR A 116 -9.84 7.88 13.73
N GLY A 117 -9.14 8.71 12.95
CA GLY A 117 -8.13 8.26 12.00
C GLY A 117 -6.68 8.53 12.43
N LEU A 118 -5.78 7.59 12.16
CA LEU A 118 -4.33 7.81 12.09
C LEU A 118 -3.85 7.49 10.68
N ALA A 119 -3.43 8.51 9.92
CA ALA A 119 -2.84 8.32 8.61
C ALA A 119 -1.56 7.49 8.69
N GLY A 120 -1.08 6.98 7.55
CA GLY A 120 0.24 6.37 7.47
C GLY A 120 1.33 7.34 7.95
N VAL A 121 1.96 7.05 9.07
CA VAL A 121 3.18 7.73 9.57
C VAL A 121 4.36 6.77 9.57
N PRO A 122 5.62 7.23 9.47
CA PRO A 122 6.78 6.34 9.53
C PRO A 122 6.74 5.46 10.78
N GLU A 123 7.09 4.19 10.63
CA GLU A 123 6.85 3.14 11.63
C GLU A 123 7.51 3.46 12.97
N GLU A 124 8.74 3.99 12.92
CA GLU A 124 9.50 4.36 14.12
C GLU A 124 8.82 5.47 14.95
N TYR A 125 7.89 6.23 14.34
CA TYR A 125 7.15 7.29 14.99
C TYR A 125 5.68 6.95 15.26
N ALA A 126 5.18 5.79 14.81
CA ALA A 126 3.77 5.44 14.91
C ALA A 126 3.28 5.41 16.36
N LYS A 127 4.05 4.79 17.26
CA LYS A 127 3.74 4.75 18.69
C LYS A 127 3.76 6.14 19.33
N VAL A 128 4.78 6.94 19.04
CA VAL A 128 4.90 8.32 19.54
C VAL A 128 3.75 9.19 19.03
N ALA A 129 3.30 8.98 17.79
CA ALA A 129 2.15 9.68 17.23
C ALA A 129 0.87 9.34 17.99
N LEU A 130 0.61 8.05 18.28
CA LEU A 130 -0.54 7.61 19.09
C LEU A 130 -0.53 8.24 20.50
N GLU A 131 0.63 8.22 21.17
CA GLU A 131 0.79 8.80 22.51
C GLU A 131 0.52 10.30 22.52
N ARG A 132 1.01 11.03 21.50
CA ARG A 132 0.81 12.49 21.37
C ARG A 132 -0.61 12.86 21.01
N LEU A 133 -1.21 12.13 20.08
CA LEU A 133 -2.57 12.39 19.60
C LEU A 133 -3.62 11.96 20.64
N ALA A 134 -3.29 10.95 21.45
CA ALA A 134 -4.14 10.37 22.48
C ALA A 134 -5.62 10.19 22.04
N PRO A 135 -5.89 9.37 20.99
CA PRO A 135 -7.23 9.18 20.45
C PRO A 135 -8.23 8.76 21.53
N LYS A 136 -9.45 9.33 21.51
CA LYS A 136 -10.51 9.02 22.47
C LYS A 136 -11.83 8.65 21.77
N PRO A 137 -12.55 7.64 22.29
CA PRO A 137 -13.93 7.37 21.90
C PRO A 137 -14.85 8.57 22.16
N VAL A 138 -15.88 8.71 21.34
CA VAL A 138 -16.99 9.64 21.51
C VAL A 138 -18.12 8.94 22.28
N GLU A 139 -18.54 9.53 23.40
CA GLU A 139 -19.60 9.01 24.26
C GLU A 139 -20.93 8.87 23.50
N GLY A 140 -21.58 7.71 23.60
CA GLY A 140 -22.87 7.44 22.94
C GLY A 140 -22.79 7.17 21.43
N ALA A 141 -21.59 6.92 20.88
CA ALA A 141 -21.40 6.44 19.52
C ALA A 141 -20.82 5.01 19.51
N PHE A 142 -20.98 4.30 18.39
CA PHE A 142 -20.14 3.16 18.07
C PHE A 142 -18.78 3.68 17.56
N ASN A 143 -17.70 3.34 18.25
CA ASN A 143 -16.40 3.98 18.06
C ASN A 143 -15.44 3.12 17.25
N ILE A 144 -14.89 3.70 16.19
CA ILE A 144 -13.95 3.06 15.27
C ILE A 144 -12.61 3.79 15.34
N PHE A 145 -11.54 3.04 15.56
CA PHE A 145 -10.18 3.53 15.37
C PHE A 145 -9.65 2.99 14.02
N MET A 146 -9.42 3.89 13.06
CA MET A 146 -8.94 3.55 11.73
C MET A 146 -7.50 4.02 11.57
N PHE A 147 -6.60 3.13 11.17
CA PHE A 147 -5.19 3.44 10.99
C PHE A 147 -4.59 2.70 9.78
N HIS A 148 -3.33 2.98 9.49
CA HIS A 148 -2.64 2.40 8.35
C HIS A 148 -1.15 2.21 8.70
N GLN A 149 -0.80 1.06 9.26
CA GLN A 149 0.53 0.76 9.80
C GLN A 149 0.89 -0.73 9.66
N ASN A 150 2.17 -1.05 9.84
CA ASN A 150 2.56 -2.44 10.08
C ASN A 150 2.18 -2.87 11.49
N LEU A 151 1.63 -4.08 11.61
CA LEU A 151 1.24 -4.70 12.88
C LEU A 151 2.00 -6.01 13.10
N LYS A 152 2.74 -6.12 14.20
CA LYS A 152 3.63 -7.28 14.48
C LYS A 152 2.89 -8.60 14.63
N GLU A 153 1.64 -8.58 15.10
CA GLU A 153 0.80 -9.79 15.16
C GLU A 153 0.52 -10.39 13.77
N VAL A 154 0.61 -9.60 12.70
CA VAL A 154 0.38 -10.04 11.31
C VAL A 154 1.70 -10.12 10.54
N MET A 155 2.62 -9.20 10.80
CA MET A 155 3.93 -9.10 10.15
C MET A 155 5.06 -9.12 11.20
N PRO A 156 5.38 -10.30 11.77
CA PRO A 156 6.28 -10.41 12.92
C PRO A 156 7.74 -10.06 12.62
N VAL A 157 8.11 -10.03 11.33
CA VAL A 157 9.49 -9.73 10.88
C VAL A 157 9.79 -8.23 10.83
N VAL A 158 8.78 -7.36 10.98
CA VAL A 158 8.95 -5.90 10.92
C VAL A 158 9.51 -5.39 12.25
N GLU A 159 10.63 -4.67 12.20
CA GLU A 159 11.33 -4.19 13.40
C GLU A 159 10.53 -3.15 14.19
N HIS A 160 9.96 -2.16 13.51
CA HIS A 160 9.29 -1.00 14.13
C HIS A 160 7.74 -1.02 14.02
N GLY A 161 7.14 -2.17 13.74
CA GLY A 161 5.67 -2.29 13.68
C GLY A 161 4.99 -2.06 15.04
N LEU A 162 3.77 -1.52 14.99
CA LEU A 162 2.88 -1.46 16.16
C LEU A 162 2.50 -2.87 16.63
N THR A 163 2.05 -2.97 17.88
CA THR A 163 1.35 -4.15 18.39
C THR A 163 -0.09 -3.80 18.71
N MET A 164 -0.96 -4.81 18.84
CA MET A 164 -2.34 -4.61 19.31
C MET A 164 -2.39 -3.91 20.67
N ASP A 165 -1.37 -4.09 21.51
CA ASP A 165 -1.29 -3.51 22.84
C ASP A 165 -0.97 -2.00 22.78
N ASP A 166 -0.31 -1.52 21.71
CA ASP A 166 -0.04 -0.10 21.49
C ASP A 166 -1.27 0.70 21.03
N LEU A 167 -2.31 0.03 20.51
CA LEU A 167 -3.53 0.68 20.01
C LEU A 167 -4.33 1.33 21.16
N PRO A 168 -4.97 2.49 20.92
CA PRO A 168 -5.71 3.22 21.94
C PRO A 168 -6.89 2.39 22.46
N ALA A 169 -7.18 2.45 23.76
CA ALA A 169 -8.26 1.70 24.37
C ALA A 169 -9.63 2.35 24.18
N GLY A 170 -10.71 1.57 24.36
CA GLY A 170 -12.09 2.05 24.45
C GLY A 170 -12.85 2.16 23.13
N PHE A 171 -12.21 1.86 22.00
CA PHE A 171 -12.90 1.75 20.71
C PHE A 171 -13.58 0.37 20.55
N ASP A 172 -14.72 0.33 19.88
CA ASP A 172 -15.50 -0.88 19.62
C ASP A 172 -14.94 -1.72 18.47
N LEU A 173 -14.29 -1.07 17.51
CA LEU A 173 -13.72 -1.71 16.31
C LEU A 173 -12.42 -1.00 15.89
N TYR A 174 -11.44 -1.79 15.48
CA TYR A 174 -10.17 -1.33 14.94
C TYR A 174 -10.11 -1.72 13.46
N ILE A 175 -9.64 -0.80 12.63
CA ILE A 175 -9.50 -1.01 11.19
C ILE A 175 -8.09 -0.59 10.81
N ASP A 176 -7.38 -1.47 10.12
CA ASP A 176 -6.03 -1.19 9.62
C ASP A 176 -5.96 -1.42 8.11
N GLY A 177 -5.28 -0.52 7.41
CA GLY A 177 -4.85 -0.71 6.02
C GLY A 177 -3.42 -1.25 5.96
N HIS A 178 -2.66 -0.93 4.90
CA HIS A 178 -1.23 -1.20 4.71
C HIS A 178 -0.90 -2.67 4.43
N ILE A 179 -1.62 -3.59 5.06
CA ILE A 179 -1.46 -5.03 4.88
C ILE A 179 -2.43 -5.49 3.79
N HIS A 180 -1.90 -5.80 2.60
CA HIS A 180 -2.72 -6.06 1.40
C HIS A 180 -3.45 -7.41 1.39
N SER A 181 -3.29 -8.22 2.44
CA SER A 181 -4.04 -9.45 2.66
C SER A 181 -5.07 -9.25 3.74
N LYS A 182 -6.31 -9.71 3.50
CA LYS A 182 -7.35 -9.64 4.52
C LYS A 182 -6.94 -10.39 5.80
N CYS A 183 -7.28 -9.81 6.95
CA CYS A 183 -7.02 -10.38 8.26
C CYS A 183 -8.11 -9.98 9.25
N GLU A 184 -8.46 -10.91 10.13
CA GLU A 184 -9.34 -10.67 11.28
C GLU A 184 -8.58 -11.13 12.51
N LEU A 185 -8.46 -10.25 13.50
CA LEU A 185 -7.69 -10.51 14.71
C LEU A 185 -8.46 -10.00 15.92
N GLU A 186 -8.46 -10.79 16.99
CA GLU A 186 -8.97 -10.35 18.29
C GLU A 186 -7.92 -10.61 19.37
N LYS A 187 -7.50 -9.54 20.05
CA LYS A 187 -6.51 -9.62 21.13
C LYS A 187 -6.76 -8.51 22.15
N GLY A 188 -6.71 -8.84 23.43
CA GLY A 188 -6.87 -7.86 24.51
C GLY A 188 -8.22 -7.12 24.50
N GLY A 189 -9.29 -7.78 24.04
CA GLY A 189 -10.62 -7.17 23.89
C GLY A 189 -10.75 -6.20 22.70
N LYS A 190 -9.74 -6.13 21.82
CA LYS A 190 -9.75 -5.33 20.61
C LYS A 190 -10.01 -6.22 19.41
N LYS A 191 -11.06 -5.90 18.65
CA LYS A 191 -11.40 -6.55 17.37
C LYS A 191 -10.86 -5.73 16.22
N LEU A 192 -9.94 -6.31 15.45
CA LEU A 192 -9.28 -5.70 14.31
C LEU A 192 -9.74 -6.34 13.01
N LEU A 193 -10.02 -5.50 12.01
CA LEU A 193 -10.25 -5.90 10.63
C LEU A 193 -9.24 -5.22 9.72
N ILE A 194 -8.59 -6.02 8.88
CA ILE A 194 -7.78 -5.56 7.75
C ILE A 194 -8.49 -6.03 6.48
N PRO A 195 -9.01 -5.11 5.63
CA PRO A 195 -9.72 -5.50 4.42
C PRO A 195 -8.80 -6.13 3.37
N GLY A 196 -7.52 -5.74 3.38
CA GLY A 196 -6.59 -6.00 2.28
C GLY A 196 -6.84 -5.05 1.10
N SER A 197 -6.04 -5.22 0.06
CA SER A 197 -6.14 -4.42 -1.16
C SER A 197 -7.29 -4.85 -2.05
N THR A 198 -7.72 -3.95 -2.95
CA THR A 198 -8.66 -4.34 -4.03
C THR A 198 -7.93 -4.89 -5.24
N VAL A 199 -6.64 -4.55 -5.41
CA VAL A 199 -5.78 -4.97 -6.51
C VAL A 199 -4.69 -5.93 -6.03
N ILE A 200 -4.24 -6.85 -6.90
CA ILE A 200 -3.11 -7.74 -6.62
C ILE A 200 -1.82 -6.92 -6.69
N THR A 201 -1.21 -6.63 -5.55
CA THR A 201 0.03 -5.86 -5.47
C THR A 201 1.27 -6.75 -5.47
N GLN A 202 1.16 -7.95 -4.88
CA GLN A 202 2.23 -8.92 -4.75
C GLN A 202 1.85 -10.19 -5.51
N VAL A 203 2.76 -10.71 -6.32
CA VAL A 203 2.47 -11.89 -7.16
C VAL A 203 2.90 -13.14 -6.41
N ARG A 204 2.44 -13.30 -5.17
CA ARG A 204 2.82 -14.42 -4.30
C ARG A 204 1.86 -15.59 -4.45
N LYS A 205 2.33 -16.81 -4.19
CA LYS A 205 1.48 -18.03 -4.29
C LYS A 205 0.33 -18.00 -3.28
N GLU A 206 0.52 -17.33 -2.16
CA GLU A 206 -0.42 -17.18 -1.06
C GLU A 206 -1.46 -16.08 -1.31
N GLU A 207 -1.49 -15.49 -2.51
CA GLU A 207 -2.38 -14.37 -2.82
C GLU A 207 -3.85 -14.78 -2.62
N LYS A 208 -4.55 -14.02 -1.76
CA LYS A 208 -5.92 -14.31 -1.35
C LYS A 208 -6.94 -13.56 -2.20
N VAL A 209 -8.18 -14.02 -2.13
CA VAL A 209 -9.33 -13.33 -2.72
C VAL A 209 -9.42 -11.90 -2.19
N LYS A 210 -9.44 -10.92 -3.11
CA LYS A 210 -9.61 -9.49 -2.79
C LYS A 210 -11.08 -9.14 -2.59
N GLY A 211 -11.32 -8.04 -1.90
CA GLY A 211 -12.65 -7.69 -1.45
C GLY A 211 -12.63 -6.62 -0.38
N PHE A 212 -13.70 -6.59 0.41
CA PHE A 212 -13.87 -5.65 1.49
C PHE A 212 -14.78 -6.24 2.57
N TYR A 213 -14.80 -5.63 3.76
CA TYR A 213 -15.72 -6.02 4.82
C TYR A 213 -16.98 -5.16 4.82
N VAL A 214 -18.12 -5.74 5.14
CA VAL A 214 -19.30 -5.02 5.63
C VAL A 214 -19.52 -5.39 7.08
N TYR A 215 -19.53 -4.38 7.96
CA TYR A 215 -19.73 -4.53 9.39
C TYR A 215 -21.12 -4.02 9.80
N ASP A 216 -21.89 -4.85 10.51
CA ASP A 216 -23.13 -4.44 11.16
C ASP A 216 -22.84 -4.02 12.60
N THR A 217 -23.03 -2.73 12.91
CA THR A 217 -22.73 -2.16 14.23
C THR A 217 -23.64 -2.66 15.35
N LYS A 218 -24.89 -3.01 15.04
CA LYS A 218 -25.86 -3.52 16.03
C LYS A 218 -25.62 -4.98 16.33
N GLN A 219 -25.39 -5.79 15.29
CA GLN A 219 -25.12 -7.22 15.44
C GLN A 219 -23.67 -7.50 15.85
N ARG A 220 -22.76 -6.53 15.62
CA ARG A 220 -21.31 -6.64 15.83
C ARG A 220 -20.66 -7.77 15.02
N VAL A 221 -21.16 -7.98 13.81
CA VAL A 221 -20.72 -9.02 12.87
C VAL A 221 -20.19 -8.40 11.59
N GLN A 222 -19.10 -8.97 11.08
CA GLN A 222 -18.49 -8.65 9.80
C GLN A 222 -18.79 -9.74 8.77
N THR A 223 -19.01 -9.32 7.52
CA THR A 223 -19.11 -10.21 6.36
C THR A 223 -18.11 -9.73 5.31
N TYR A 224 -17.26 -10.63 4.80
CA TYR A 224 -16.34 -10.30 3.72
C TYR A 224 -17.02 -10.47 2.36
N ILE A 225 -17.00 -9.42 1.54
CA ILE A 225 -17.53 -9.41 0.18
C ILE A 225 -16.37 -9.49 -0.80
N ALA A 226 -16.28 -10.63 -1.48
CA ALA A 226 -15.30 -10.82 -2.54
C ALA A 226 -15.62 -9.99 -3.78
N ILE A 227 -14.59 -9.46 -4.41
CA ILE A 227 -14.66 -8.82 -5.73
C ILE A 227 -13.98 -9.70 -6.77
N GLN A 228 -14.36 -9.51 -8.03
CA GLN A 228 -13.68 -10.18 -9.12
C GLN A 228 -12.39 -9.43 -9.43
N THR A 229 -11.26 -10.13 -9.35
CA THR A 229 -9.95 -9.63 -9.77
C THR A 229 -9.50 -10.26 -11.08
N ARG A 230 -8.42 -9.74 -11.66
CA ARG A 230 -7.72 -10.41 -12.75
C ARG A 230 -7.36 -11.84 -12.32
N PRO A 231 -7.61 -12.87 -13.14
CA PRO A 231 -7.30 -14.23 -12.76
C PRO A 231 -5.81 -14.38 -12.44
N PHE A 232 -5.50 -14.97 -11.30
CA PHE A 232 -4.14 -15.28 -10.87
C PHE A 232 -3.96 -16.79 -10.80
N ILE A 233 -2.96 -17.30 -11.52
CA ILE A 233 -2.71 -18.72 -11.71
C ILE A 233 -1.26 -19.00 -11.28
N SER A 234 -1.09 -19.80 -10.23
CA SER A 234 0.24 -20.26 -9.78
C SER A 234 0.45 -21.72 -10.20
N ILE A 235 1.57 -21.99 -10.85
CA ILE A 235 1.95 -23.29 -11.40
C ILE A 235 3.33 -23.65 -10.84
N SER A 236 3.42 -24.78 -10.14
CA SER A 236 4.71 -25.35 -9.75
C SER A 236 5.21 -26.29 -10.85
N LEU A 237 6.40 -26.04 -11.38
CA LEU A 237 7.00 -26.80 -12.48
C LEU A 237 8.35 -27.36 -12.04
N LYS A 238 8.53 -28.67 -12.17
CA LYS A 238 9.83 -29.31 -11.99
C LYS A 238 10.46 -29.57 -13.35
N LEU A 239 11.62 -28.98 -13.62
CA LEU A 239 12.28 -29.16 -14.91
C LEU A 239 12.92 -30.54 -15.02
N ASN A 240 12.56 -31.25 -16.10
CA ASN A 240 13.23 -32.50 -16.47
C ASN A 240 14.66 -32.21 -16.96
N PRO A 241 15.67 -33.03 -16.59
CA PRO A 241 17.04 -32.86 -17.07
C PRO A 241 17.13 -32.84 -18.61
N GLY A 242 17.74 -31.79 -19.16
CA GLY A 242 17.92 -31.61 -20.61
C GLY A 242 16.67 -31.19 -21.39
N ALA A 243 15.54 -30.97 -20.73
CA ALA A 243 14.32 -30.49 -21.38
C ALA A 243 14.30 -28.95 -21.50
N SER A 244 13.68 -28.44 -22.57
CA SER A 244 13.54 -26.99 -22.76
C SER A 244 12.54 -26.40 -21.76
N LEU A 245 12.94 -25.30 -21.11
CA LEU A 245 12.05 -24.48 -20.28
C LEU A 245 10.84 -24.01 -21.09
N LYS A 246 11.11 -23.47 -22.30
CA LYS A 246 10.09 -22.94 -23.19
C LYS A 246 9.02 -23.97 -23.53
N GLU A 247 9.41 -25.19 -23.87
CA GLU A 247 8.46 -26.25 -24.26
C GLU A 247 7.56 -26.64 -23.08
N GLN A 248 8.14 -26.81 -21.88
CA GLN A 248 7.37 -27.19 -20.69
C GLN A 248 6.42 -26.08 -20.23
N VAL A 249 6.87 -24.81 -20.27
CA VAL A 249 5.99 -23.67 -20.00
C VAL A 249 4.87 -23.57 -21.04
N ALA A 250 5.16 -23.75 -22.33
CA ALA A 250 4.16 -23.71 -23.39
C ALA A 250 3.06 -24.78 -23.22
N VAL A 251 3.43 -26.00 -22.81
CA VAL A 251 2.47 -27.08 -22.52
C VAL A 251 1.53 -26.71 -21.36
N GLN A 252 2.05 -26.08 -20.31
CA GLN A 252 1.21 -25.63 -19.19
C GLN A 252 0.31 -24.46 -19.58
N LEU A 253 0.79 -23.56 -20.43
CA LEU A 253 0.03 -22.41 -20.90
C LEU A 253 -1.06 -22.76 -21.92
N SER A 254 -0.93 -23.86 -22.68
CA SER A 254 -1.86 -24.17 -23.78
C SER A 254 -3.29 -24.48 -23.35
N SER A 255 -3.51 -24.81 -22.07
CA SER A 255 -4.83 -25.13 -21.52
C SER A 255 -5.49 -23.95 -20.80
N LEU A 256 -4.80 -22.81 -20.68
CA LEU A 256 -5.28 -21.66 -19.91
C LEU A 256 -6.19 -20.75 -20.75
N ASP A 257 -7.14 -20.11 -20.07
CA ASP A 257 -7.95 -19.05 -20.66
C ASP A 257 -7.22 -17.70 -20.58
N PHE A 258 -6.95 -17.11 -21.75
CA PHE A 258 -6.30 -15.81 -21.89
C PHE A 258 -7.28 -14.65 -22.14
N SER A 259 -8.60 -14.89 -22.12
CA SER A 259 -9.64 -13.88 -22.41
C SER A 259 -9.55 -12.63 -21.55
N LYS A 260 -9.08 -12.77 -20.30
CA LYS A 260 -8.88 -11.68 -19.33
C LYS A 260 -7.42 -11.37 -19.07
N LYS A 261 -6.50 -11.81 -19.94
CA LYS A 261 -5.05 -11.61 -19.80
C LYS A 261 -4.55 -11.94 -18.38
N PRO A 262 -4.64 -13.20 -17.92
CA PRO A 262 -4.37 -13.60 -16.54
C PRO A 262 -2.96 -13.25 -16.09
N ILE A 263 -2.75 -13.20 -14.77
CA ILE A 263 -1.41 -13.24 -14.17
C ILE A 263 -1.05 -14.71 -13.99
N VAL A 264 0.06 -15.14 -14.58
CA VAL A 264 0.52 -16.53 -14.49
C VAL A 264 1.89 -16.56 -13.86
N ARG A 265 2.01 -17.20 -12.69
CA ARG A 265 3.27 -17.40 -11.97
C ARG A 265 3.72 -18.85 -12.10
N PHE A 266 4.95 -19.05 -12.56
CA PHE A 266 5.65 -20.32 -12.49
C PHE A 266 6.64 -20.28 -11.33
N ASP A 267 6.54 -21.26 -10.43
CA ASP A 267 7.57 -21.57 -9.44
C ASP A 267 8.31 -22.82 -9.95
N ILE A 268 9.54 -22.60 -10.42
CA ILE A 268 10.35 -23.59 -11.14
C ILE A 268 11.41 -24.19 -10.21
N ASP A 269 11.37 -25.51 -10.05
CA ASP A 269 12.47 -26.30 -9.51
C ASP A 269 13.35 -26.73 -10.70
N ALA A 270 14.52 -26.10 -10.82
CA ALA A 270 15.45 -26.33 -11.93
C ALA A 270 16.34 -27.57 -11.72
N ASN A 271 16.23 -28.28 -10.60
CA ASN A 271 17.03 -29.45 -10.26
C ASN A 271 18.55 -29.23 -10.43
N GLY A 272 19.04 -28.04 -10.08
CA GLY A 272 20.46 -27.67 -10.22
C GLY A 272 20.90 -27.28 -11.64
N THR A 273 19.95 -27.13 -12.57
CA THR A 273 20.20 -26.58 -13.91
C THR A 273 20.21 -25.06 -13.84
N SER A 274 21.31 -24.43 -14.26
CA SER A 274 21.33 -22.97 -14.42
C SER A 274 20.44 -22.59 -15.61
N LEU A 275 19.46 -21.73 -15.37
CA LEU A 275 18.61 -21.17 -16.42
C LEU A 275 19.17 -19.84 -16.90
N ASP A 276 19.11 -19.59 -18.20
CA ASP A 276 19.53 -18.33 -18.79
C ASP A 276 18.45 -17.25 -18.59
N GLN A 277 18.81 -16.14 -17.96
CA GLN A 277 17.92 -15.01 -17.73
C GLN A 277 17.41 -14.40 -19.05
N ALA A 278 18.22 -14.43 -20.12
CA ALA A 278 17.79 -13.96 -21.43
C ALA A 278 16.68 -14.87 -22.01
N GLU A 279 16.78 -16.19 -21.83
CA GLU A 279 15.72 -17.14 -22.19
C GLU A 279 14.42 -16.84 -21.43
N ILE A 280 14.50 -16.64 -20.12
CA ILE A 280 13.34 -16.28 -19.28
C ILE A 280 12.69 -14.98 -19.75
N ASN A 281 13.48 -13.94 -20.02
CA ASN A 281 12.96 -12.65 -20.46
C ASN A 281 12.33 -12.73 -21.86
N ASN A 282 12.94 -13.47 -22.79
CA ASN A 282 12.38 -13.74 -24.11
C ASN A 282 11.05 -14.51 -24.01
N LEU A 283 10.97 -15.46 -23.09
CA LEU A 283 9.74 -16.20 -22.84
C LEU A 283 8.63 -15.27 -22.32
N LYS A 284 8.91 -14.45 -21.31
CA LYS A 284 7.98 -13.42 -20.79
C LYS A 284 7.49 -12.49 -21.90
N ALA A 285 8.40 -12.00 -22.76
CA ALA A 285 8.05 -11.15 -23.89
C ALA A 285 7.15 -11.87 -24.91
N SER A 286 7.40 -13.14 -25.20
CA SER A 286 6.59 -13.89 -26.18
C SER A 286 5.13 -14.11 -25.77
N TYR A 287 4.83 -13.99 -24.47
CA TYR A 287 3.47 -14.13 -23.92
C TYR A 287 2.85 -12.81 -23.43
N SER A 288 3.52 -11.66 -23.62
CA SER A 288 3.09 -10.37 -23.03
C SER A 288 1.70 -9.91 -23.47
N GLU A 289 1.24 -10.31 -24.65
CA GLU A 289 -0.10 -10.00 -25.14
C GLU A 289 -1.17 -10.93 -24.55
N LEU A 290 -0.79 -12.14 -24.15
CA LEU A 290 -1.70 -13.18 -23.66
C LEU A 290 -1.83 -13.16 -22.13
N CYS A 291 -0.74 -12.94 -21.39
CA CYS A 291 -0.74 -12.96 -19.93
C CYS A 291 0.38 -12.09 -19.35
N HIS A 292 0.29 -11.83 -18.04
CA HIS A 292 1.40 -11.31 -17.25
C HIS A 292 2.19 -12.50 -16.69
N LEU A 293 3.28 -12.88 -17.36
CA LEU A 293 4.07 -14.07 -17.02
C LEU A 293 5.16 -13.76 -15.99
N PHE A 294 5.10 -14.45 -14.85
CA PHE A 294 6.10 -14.44 -13.79
C PHE A 294 6.75 -15.81 -13.74
N ILE A 295 8.08 -15.84 -13.65
CA ILE A 295 8.88 -17.06 -13.55
C ILE A 295 9.85 -16.84 -12.40
N ASN A 296 9.74 -17.69 -11.39
CA ASN A 296 10.58 -17.75 -10.21
C ASN A 296 11.32 -19.09 -10.24
N VAL A 297 12.64 -19.10 -10.02
CA VAL A 297 13.50 -20.29 -10.14
C VAL A 297 14.15 -20.59 -8.80
N ASP A 298 14.18 -21.87 -8.39
CA ASP A 298 14.92 -22.40 -7.23
C ASP A 298 14.78 -21.59 -5.93
N GLY A 299 13.57 -21.15 -5.62
CA GLY A 299 13.31 -20.42 -4.37
C GLY A 299 14.01 -19.06 -4.30
N GLU A 300 14.30 -18.44 -5.44
CA GLU A 300 14.61 -17.00 -5.52
C GLU A 300 13.37 -16.16 -5.14
N GLU A 301 12.91 -16.26 -3.89
CA GLU A 301 12.13 -15.20 -3.23
C GLU A 301 12.99 -13.95 -2.95
N ARG A 302 13.98 -13.71 -3.81
CA ARG A 302 14.93 -12.62 -3.66
C ARG A 302 14.36 -11.35 -4.29
N GLU A 303 13.83 -11.39 -5.50
CA GLU A 303 13.48 -10.15 -6.22
C GLU A 303 12.25 -9.38 -5.71
N GLU A 304 11.17 -10.03 -5.25
CA GLU A 304 10.02 -9.27 -4.69
C GLU A 304 10.23 -8.87 -3.22
N ALA A 305 11.17 -9.50 -2.51
CA ALA A 305 11.65 -9.00 -1.22
C ALA A 305 12.58 -7.78 -1.40
N PHE A 306 13.21 -7.60 -2.57
CA PHE A 306 14.12 -6.49 -2.83
C PHE A 306 13.44 -5.12 -3.00
N ALA A 307 12.15 -5.07 -3.37
CA ALA A 307 11.38 -3.82 -3.33
C ALA A 307 11.27 -3.28 -1.88
N ASN A 308 11.20 -4.19 -0.90
CA ASN A 308 11.28 -3.84 0.52
C ASN A 308 12.73 -3.70 1.02
N LEU A 309 13.76 -4.15 0.28
CA LEU A 309 15.17 -4.00 0.69
C LEU A 309 15.76 -2.65 0.34
N GLU A 310 15.21 -1.85 -0.60
CA GLU A 310 15.55 -0.42 -0.61
C GLU A 310 14.99 0.28 0.64
N GLU A 311 13.85 -0.18 1.20
CA GLU A 311 13.33 0.29 2.49
C GLU A 311 14.10 -0.25 3.71
N VAL A 312 14.48 -1.54 3.71
CA VAL A 312 15.18 -2.23 4.81
C VAL A 312 16.71 -2.03 4.79
N ALA A 313 17.35 -1.87 3.64
CA ALA A 313 18.76 -1.45 3.60
C ALA A 313 18.92 -0.03 4.15
N MET A 314 17.84 0.77 4.07
CA MET A 314 17.73 2.10 4.65
C MET A 314 17.36 2.07 6.15
N THR A 315 16.93 0.95 6.77
CA THR A 315 16.63 0.92 8.22
C THR A 315 17.86 0.73 9.11
N ASN A 316 18.92 0.08 8.61
CA ASN A 316 20.16 -0.14 9.36
C ASN A 316 21.17 1.02 9.32
N VAL A 317 20.82 2.12 8.64
CA VAL A 317 21.66 3.31 8.48
C VAL A 317 20.93 4.51 9.06
N SER A 318 21.65 5.39 9.76
CA SER A 318 21.07 6.59 10.34
C SER A 318 20.35 7.44 9.28
N ILE A 319 19.38 8.27 9.68
CA ILE A 319 18.68 9.20 8.77
C ILE A 319 19.70 10.07 7.99
N ARG A 320 20.81 10.42 8.64
CA ARG A 320 21.95 11.13 8.04
C ARG A 320 22.57 10.31 6.91
N GLU A 321 22.97 9.06 7.19
CA GLU A 321 23.60 8.20 6.17
C GLU A 321 22.66 7.86 5.01
N ARG A 322 21.35 7.67 5.29
CA ARG A 322 20.32 7.51 4.26
C ARG A 322 20.21 8.74 3.35
N GLY A 323 20.11 9.92 3.95
CA GLY A 323 20.07 11.19 3.22
C GLY A 323 21.30 11.35 2.33
N LEU A 324 22.48 11.00 2.86
CA LEU A 324 23.73 11.05 2.12
C LEU A 324 23.75 10.05 0.95
N LEU A 325 23.33 8.80 1.15
CA LEU A 325 23.24 7.78 0.10
C LEU A 325 22.36 8.24 -1.08
N ILE A 326 21.19 8.84 -0.78
CA ILE A 326 20.30 9.41 -1.79
C ILE A 326 21.01 10.53 -2.56
N LEU A 327 21.68 11.43 -1.86
CA LEU A 327 22.38 12.55 -2.46
C LEU A 327 23.54 12.11 -3.35
N LYS A 328 24.32 11.09 -2.94
CA LYS A 328 25.39 10.52 -3.78
C LYS A 328 24.84 9.91 -5.07
N LYS A 329 23.71 9.21 -5.00
CA LYS A 329 23.04 8.62 -6.19
C LYS A 329 22.57 9.71 -7.16
N VAL A 330 22.01 10.81 -6.64
CA VAL A 330 21.63 11.98 -7.45
C VAL A 330 22.85 12.68 -8.07
N ALA A 331 23.95 12.79 -7.31
CA ALA A 331 25.20 13.41 -7.77
C ALA A 331 25.80 12.65 -8.95
N GLN A 332 25.89 11.32 -8.85
CA GLN A 332 26.37 10.43 -9.91
C GLN A 332 25.53 10.59 -11.19
N ASN A 333 24.21 10.59 -11.08
CA ASN A 333 23.30 10.75 -12.23
C ASN A 333 23.40 12.13 -12.90
N ARG A 334 23.96 13.13 -12.22
CA ARG A 334 24.09 14.50 -12.72
C ARG A 334 25.54 14.90 -13.01
N ASN A 335 26.48 13.94 -13.00
CA ASN A 335 27.92 14.18 -13.13
C ASN A 335 28.45 15.25 -12.16
N LEU A 336 27.90 15.29 -10.95
CA LEU A 336 28.41 16.11 -9.86
C LEU A 336 29.49 15.34 -9.10
N LYS A 337 30.48 16.05 -8.56
CA LYS A 337 31.48 15.46 -7.67
C LYS A 337 30.80 15.01 -6.39
N ILE A 338 31.07 13.76 -6.00
CA ILE A 338 30.45 13.15 -4.82
C ILE A 338 30.95 13.83 -3.54
N GLU A 339 32.21 14.23 -3.54
CA GLU A 339 32.88 14.88 -2.41
C GLU A 339 32.22 16.23 -2.07
N ASP A 340 31.87 17.03 -3.09
CA ASP A 340 31.19 18.32 -2.93
C ASP A 340 29.79 18.16 -2.31
N VAL A 341 29.12 17.04 -2.61
CA VAL A 341 27.77 16.73 -2.12
C VAL A 341 27.81 16.18 -0.69
N GLU A 342 28.82 15.38 -0.36
CA GLU A 342 29.09 14.94 1.00
C GLU A 342 29.38 16.13 1.92
N GLU A 343 30.30 17.02 1.52
CA GLU A 343 30.64 18.22 2.28
C GLU A 343 29.41 19.12 2.50
N ALA A 344 28.62 19.37 1.44
CA ALA A 344 27.41 20.16 1.55
C ALA A 344 26.35 19.54 2.47
N PHE A 345 26.21 18.22 2.47
CA PHE A 345 25.26 17.52 3.33
C PHE A 345 25.66 17.54 4.80
N GLU A 346 26.93 17.26 5.10
CA GLU A 346 27.46 17.29 6.47
C GLU A 346 27.34 18.70 7.07
N MET A 347 27.65 19.74 6.29
CA MET A 347 27.45 21.12 6.71
C MET A 347 25.97 21.46 6.89
N ALA A 348 25.06 20.94 6.06
CA ALA A 348 23.62 21.16 6.22
C ALA A 348 23.05 20.50 7.48
N CYS A 349 23.64 19.39 7.94
CA CYS A 349 23.27 18.74 9.19
C CYS A 349 23.77 19.49 10.43
N ASP A 350 24.92 20.17 10.33
CA ASP A 350 25.63 20.73 11.49
C ASP A 350 25.55 22.27 11.60
N ALA A 351 25.08 22.99 10.56
CA ALA A 351 25.06 24.45 10.51
C ALA A 351 23.71 25.09 10.88
N GLU A 352 23.75 26.22 11.59
CA GLU A 352 22.58 27.10 11.76
C GLU A 352 22.36 27.98 10.52
N GLY A 353 21.10 28.31 10.21
CA GLY A 353 20.65 28.78 8.89
C GLY A 353 21.37 29.97 8.23
N ARG A 354 22.18 30.77 8.94
CA ARG A 354 23.03 31.82 8.33
C ARG A 354 24.33 31.29 7.72
N GLU A 355 24.93 30.27 8.31
CA GLU A 355 26.22 29.72 7.84
C GLU A 355 26.04 28.95 6.52
N LEU A 356 24.90 28.28 6.37
CA LEU A 356 24.47 27.62 5.13
C LEU A 356 24.28 28.60 3.98
N SER A 357 23.63 29.76 4.22
CA SER A 357 23.42 30.75 3.16
C SER A 357 24.73 31.35 2.66
N ASP A 358 25.66 31.65 3.55
CA ASP A 358 26.95 32.24 3.19
C ASP A 358 27.81 31.25 2.38
N TYR A 359 27.72 29.95 2.69
CA TYR A 359 28.40 28.90 1.93
C TYR A 359 27.83 28.74 0.51
N PHE A 360 26.50 28.68 0.36
CA PHE A 360 25.87 28.59 -0.97
C PHE A 360 26.17 29.83 -1.83
N ILE A 361 26.19 31.02 -1.22
CA ILE A 361 26.59 32.26 -1.89
C ILE A 361 28.06 32.16 -2.33
N LYS A 362 28.96 31.68 -1.46
CA LYS A 362 30.39 31.50 -1.76
C LYS A 362 30.64 30.51 -2.90
N ILE A 363 29.92 29.38 -2.94
CA ILE A 363 30.02 28.41 -4.05
C ILE A 363 29.47 29.00 -5.34
N ALA A 364 28.30 29.65 -5.30
CA ALA A 364 27.70 30.26 -6.47
C ALA A 364 28.58 31.37 -7.05
N SER A 365 29.33 32.08 -6.21
CA SER A 365 30.27 33.14 -6.61
C SER A 365 31.61 32.65 -7.17
N LYS A 366 31.90 31.34 -7.09
CA LYS A 366 33.13 30.72 -7.65
C LYS A 366 32.96 30.20 -9.09
N ARG A 367 31.84 30.50 -9.76
CA ARG A 367 31.60 30.18 -11.18
C ARG A 367 31.88 31.35 -12.09
#